data_AF-A0A5P9NJS6-F1
#
_entry.id   AF-A0A5P9NJS6-F1
#
_cell.length_a   1.000
_cell.length_b   1.000
_cell.length_c   1.000
_cell.angle_alpha   90.00
_cell.angle_beta   90.00
_cell.angle_gamma   90.00
#
_symmetry.space_group_name_H-M   'P 1'
#
loop_
_entity.id
_entity.type
_entity.pdbx_description
1 polymer ?
#
loop_
_entity_poly.entity_id
_entity_poly.type
_entity_poly.pdbx_seq_one_letter_code
_entity_poly.pdbx_strand_id
1 'polypeptide(L)'
;MFTNKHVIIAMIVAPILAVLAWFAVGQFTGEQPQAAQAGKSYPLVEKSNCRYESGACDLENENFKLRLSLQDGLAGPEFLLSASHPLEGVVLAVGPTGDELTPMPMRAVDGQGLTWLIPLDGIPGPEEKIRVVANAESSSFFAEASTTFLQPES
;
A
#
# COMPACT_ATOMS: atom_id res chain seq x y z
N MET A 1 -48.66 16.42 -28.50
CA MET A 1 -47.28 16.73 -28.91
C MET A 1 -46.80 17.87 -28.02
N PHE A 2 -45.60 17.80 -27.42
CA PHE A 2 -45.17 18.65 -26.29
C PHE A 2 -45.13 20.16 -26.66
N THR A 3 -46.18 20.91 -26.31
CA THR A 3 -46.36 22.34 -26.68
C THR A 3 -46.08 23.31 -25.52
N ASN A 4 -45.91 22.82 -24.27
CA ASN A 4 -45.75 23.71 -23.12
C ASN A 4 -44.28 24.08 -22.87
N LYS A 5 -43.98 25.37 -22.94
CA LYS A 5 -42.62 25.94 -22.77
C LYS A 5 -41.93 25.48 -21.48
N HIS A 6 -42.69 25.31 -20.39
CA HIS A 6 -42.17 24.84 -19.11
C HIS A 6 -41.68 23.39 -19.18
N VAL A 7 -42.38 22.53 -19.94
CA VAL A 7 -42.03 21.11 -20.10
C VAL A 7 -40.78 20.94 -20.95
N ILE A 8 -40.64 21.74 -22.01
CA ILE A 8 -39.44 21.73 -22.86
C ILE A 8 -38.21 22.19 -22.05
N ILE A 9 -38.35 23.26 -21.27
CA ILE A 9 -37.27 23.77 -20.42
C ILE A 9 -36.89 22.74 -19.35
N ALA A 10 -37.88 22.11 -18.69
CA ALA A 10 -37.62 21.10 -17.68
C ALA A 10 -36.85 19.89 -18.24
N MET A 11 -37.17 19.46 -19.48
CA MET A 11 -36.51 18.32 -20.11
C MET A 11 -35.03 18.58 -20.47
N ILE A 12 -34.62 19.84 -20.57
CA ILE A 12 -33.23 20.25 -20.84
C ILE A 12 -32.48 20.53 -19.53
N VAL A 13 -33.10 21.28 -18.62
CA VAL A 13 -32.44 21.75 -17.39
C VAL A 13 -32.26 20.63 -16.37
N ALA A 14 -33.24 19.72 -16.24
CA ALA A 14 -33.18 18.63 -15.27
C ALA A 14 -31.98 17.68 -15.47
N PRO A 15 -31.68 17.16 -16.68
CA PRO A 15 -30.52 16.29 -16.86
C PRO A 15 -29.19 17.03 -16.64
N ILE A 16 -29.10 18.31 -16.98
CA ILE A 16 -27.89 19.13 -16.73
C ILE A 16 -27.66 19.27 -15.21
N LEU A 17 -28.70 19.62 -14.46
CA LEU A 17 -28.62 19.73 -13.01
C LEU A 17 -28.31 18.39 -12.34
N ALA A 18 -28.81 17.28 -12.86
CA ALA A 18 -28.51 15.94 -12.34
C ALA A 18 -27.02 15.59 -12.47
N VAL A 19 -26.40 15.88 -13.62
CA VAL A 19 -24.95 15.67 -13.83
C VAL A 19 -24.14 16.57 -12.92
N LEU A 20 -24.51 17.85 -12.79
CA LEU A 20 -23.83 18.79 -11.91
C LEU A 20 -23.93 18.37 -10.44
N ALA A 21 -25.09 17.88 -10.00
CA ALA A 21 -25.28 17.38 -8.64
C ALA A 21 -24.41 16.14 -8.37
N TRP A 22 -24.29 15.22 -9.33
CA TRP A 22 -23.41 14.06 -9.21
C TRP A 22 -21.94 14.45 -9.01
N PHE A 23 -21.44 15.40 -9.82
CA PHE A 23 -20.08 15.93 -9.67
C PHE A 23 -19.88 16.68 -8.35
N ALA A 24 -20.86 17.50 -7.96
CA ALA A 24 -20.80 18.26 -6.72
C ALA A 24 -20.76 17.35 -5.49
N VAL A 25 -21.57 16.29 -5.44
CA VAL A 25 -21.52 15.29 -4.36
C VAL A 25 -20.12 14.67 -4.30
N GLY A 26 -19.54 14.25 -5.42
CA GLY A 26 -18.17 13.71 -5.43
C GLY A 26 -17.10 14.66 -4.88
N GLN A 27 -17.27 15.98 -5.06
CA GLN A 27 -16.36 16.99 -4.51
C GLN A 27 -16.64 17.35 -3.04
N PHE A 28 -17.90 17.33 -2.61
CA PHE A 28 -18.30 17.72 -1.24
C PHE A 28 -18.27 16.57 -0.23
N THR A 29 -18.52 15.33 -0.66
CA THR A 29 -18.52 14.14 0.21
C THR A 29 -17.35 13.21 -0.04
N GLY A 30 -16.46 13.55 -0.98
CA GLY A 30 -15.18 12.85 -1.11
C GLY A 30 -14.33 13.17 0.12
N GLU A 31 -14.15 12.19 1.00
CA GLU A 31 -13.18 12.27 2.08
C GLU A 31 -11.84 12.69 1.46
N GLN A 32 -11.38 13.91 1.77
CA GLN A 32 -10.08 14.38 1.30
C GLN A 32 -9.03 13.41 1.86
N PRO A 33 -8.06 12.92 1.05
CA PRO A 33 -6.99 12.09 1.56
C PRO A 33 -6.25 12.91 2.63
N GLN A 34 -6.50 12.59 3.90
CA GLN A 34 -5.87 13.29 5.00
C GLN A 34 -4.45 12.77 5.11
N ALA A 35 -3.49 13.69 5.16
CA ALA A 35 -2.11 13.35 5.49
C ALA A 35 -2.08 12.57 6.81
N ALA A 36 -1.15 11.62 6.91
CA ALA A 36 -1.00 10.81 8.11
C ALA A 36 -0.81 11.73 9.33
N GLN A 37 -1.65 11.53 10.34
CA GLN A 37 -1.60 12.28 11.58
C GLN A 37 -0.62 11.59 12.52
N ALA A 38 0.32 12.36 13.08
CA ALA A 38 1.28 11.86 14.04
C ALA A 38 0.61 11.06 15.18
N GLY A 39 1.17 9.90 15.49
CA GLY A 39 0.69 8.98 16.52
C GLY A 39 -0.47 8.07 16.09
N LYS A 40 -0.84 8.06 14.81
CA LYS A 40 -1.84 7.14 14.26
C LYS A 40 -1.18 6.01 13.46
N SER A 41 -1.95 4.92 13.29
CA SER A 41 -1.54 3.77 12.51
C SER A 41 -2.41 3.62 11.27
N TYR A 42 -1.79 3.42 10.11
CA TYR A 42 -2.45 3.39 8.81
C TYR A 42 -2.18 2.07 8.09
N PRO A 43 -3.21 1.37 7.57
CA PRO A 43 -3.01 0.14 6.82
C PRO A 43 -2.49 0.43 5.42
N LEU A 44 -1.50 -0.33 4.97
CA LEU A 44 -1.06 -0.38 3.58
C LEU A 44 -1.76 -1.53 2.87
N VAL A 45 -2.16 -1.29 1.62
CA VAL A 45 -2.85 -2.27 0.79
C VAL A 45 -1.85 -2.93 -0.16
N GLU A 46 -1.85 -4.26 -0.20
CA GLU A 46 -1.09 -5.02 -1.19
C GLU A 46 -1.59 -4.76 -2.62
N LYS A 47 -0.65 -4.54 -3.54
CA LYS A 47 -0.94 -4.41 -4.97
C LYS A 47 -0.92 -5.77 -5.66
N SER A 48 -1.41 -5.81 -6.90
CA SER A 48 -1.59 -7.05 -7.65
C SER A 48 -0.29 -7.82 -7.86
N ASN A 49 0.85 -7.14 -7.96
CA ASN A 49 2.17 -7.78 -8.10
C ASN A 49 2.59 -8.61 -6.88
N CYS A 50 2.00 -8.39 -5.70
CA CYS A 50 2.24 -9.25 -4.54
C CYS A 50 1.63 -10.66 -4.71
N ARG A 51 0.65 -10.81 -5.60
CA ARG A 51 -0.14 -12.05 -5.80
C ARG A 51 0.41 -12.97 -6.90
N TYR A 52 1.40 -12.50 -7.65
CA TYR A 52 1.99 -13.22 -8.78
C TYR A 52 3.51 -13.18 -8.66
N GLU A 53 4.21 -14.14 -9.27
CA GLU A 53 5.66 -14.10 -9.37
C GLU A 53 6.10 -12.85 -10.13
N SER A 54 6.53 -11.84 -9.41
CA SER A 54 6.98 -10.58 -9.97
C SER A 54 8.33 -10.15 -9.42
N GLY A 55 8.87 -10.88 -8.44
CA GLY A 55 10.10 -10.54 -7.71
C GLY A 55 9.97 -9.32 -6.79
N ALA A 56 8.82 -8.63 -6.79
CA ALA A 56 8.56 -7.49 -5.92
C ALA A 56 7.09 -7.32 -5.54
N CYS A 57 6.82 -6.97 -4.29
CA CYS A 57 5.51 -6.63 -3.78
C CYS A 57 5.43 -5.13 -3.47
N ASP A 58 4.45 -4.43 -4.07
CA ASP A 58 4.16 -3.04 -3.76
C ASP A 58 3.03 -2.95 -2.73
N LEU A 59 3.22 -2.09 -1.73
CA LEU A 59 2.31 -1.79 -0.64
C LEU A 59 2.00 -0.29 -0.67
N GLU A 60 0.73 0.08 -0.77
CA GLU A 60 0.34 1.47 -0.97
C GLU A 60 -0.75 1.91 0.01
N ASN A 61 -0.63 3.14 0.51
CA ASN A 61 -1.68 3.91 1.16
C ASN A 61 -1.62 5.33 0.60
N GLU A 62 -2.55 5.67 -0.31
CA GLU A 62 -2.59 6.97 -1.00
C GLU A 62 -1.24 7.35 -1.63
N ASN A 63 -0.54 8.34 -1.06
CA ASN A 63 0.76 8.82 -1.53
C ASN A 63 1.95 8.10 -0.90
N PHE A 64 1.73 7.28 0.13
CA PHE A 64 2.78 6.52 0.79
C PHE A 64 2.88 5.11 0.19
N LYS A 65 4.05 4.82 -0.37
CA LYS A 65 4.38 3.56 -1.03
C LYS A 65 5.61 2.91 -0.42
N LEU A 66 5.53 1.60 -0.21
CA LEU A 66 6.65 0.72 0.08
C LEU A 66 6.74 -0.34 -1.02
N ARG A 67 7.95 -0.66 -1.45
CA ARG A 67 8.23 -1.75 -2.37
C ARG A 67 9.17 -2.72 -1.72
N LEU A 68 8.76 -3.98 -1.61
CA LEU A 68 9.56 -5.07 -1.07
C LEU A 68 10.04 -5.94 -2.22
N SER A 69 11.34 -6.20 -2.30
CA SER A 69 11.94 -7.10 -3.30
C SER A 69 12.91 -8.06 -2.63
N LEU A 70 13.02 -9.26 -3.17
CA LEU A 70 13.99 -10.25 -2.73
C LEU A 70 15.26 -10.13 -3.59
N GLN A 71 16.41 -10.14 -2.95
CA GLN A 71 17.72 -10.09 -3.61
C GLN A 71 18.64 -11.16 -3.04
N ASP A 72 19.60 -11.59 -3.85
CA ASP A 72 20.68 -12.47 -3.40
C ASP A 72 21.79 -11.62 -2.77
N GLY A 73 21.84 -11.63 -1.44
CA GLY A 73 22.89 -10.98 -0.67
C GLY A 73 24.16 -11.84 -0.56
N LEU A 74 25.19 -11.27 0.03
CA LEU A 74 26.48 -11.96 0.22
C LEU A 74 26.40 -13.18 1.16
N ALA A 75 25.45 -13.18 2.08
CA ALA A 75 25.29 -14.21 3.12
C ALA A 75 24.07 -15.11 2.90
N GLY A 76 23.31 -14.90 1.82
CA GLY A 76 22.02 -15.54 1.59
C GLY A 76 20.97 -14.54 1.07
N PRO A 77 19.71 -14.98 0.93
CA PRO A 77 18.63 -14.12 0.49
C PRO A 77 18.40 -12.96 1.47
N GLU A 78 18.09 -11.78 0.94
CA GLU A 78 17.78 -10.59 1.73
C GLU A 78 16.58 -9.85 1.13
N PHE A 79 15.76 -9.26 1.99
CA PHE A 79 14.74 -8.32 1.54
C PHE A 79 15.32 -6.92 1.44
N LEU A 80 15.12 -6.31 0.27
CA LEU A 80 15.29 -4.87 0.06
C LEU A 80 13.91 -4.20 0.06
N LEU A 81 13.72 -3.25 0.95
CA LEU A 81 12.56 -2.39 1.01
C LEU A 81 12.92 -0.98 0.57
N SER A 82 12.19 -0.46 -0.42
CA SER A 82 12.26 0.93 -0.87
C SER A 82 11.01 1.68 -0.48
N ALA A 83 11.17 2.91 0.00
CA ALA A 83 10.09 3.76 0.47
C ALA A 83 10.01 5.05 -0.36
N SER A 84 8.78 5.50 -0.58
CA SER A 84 8.50 6.81 -1.19
C SER A 84 8.84 8.01 -0.30
N HIS A 85 8.90 7.81 1.02
CA HIS A 85 9.18 8.84 2.02
C HIS A 85 10.25 8.32 2.99
N PRO A 86 11.09 9.22 3.56
CA PRO A 86 12.08 8.83 4.56
C PRO A 86 11.43 8.15 5.76
N LEU A 87 11.92 6.96 6.09
CA LEU A 87 11.45 6.21 7.25
C LEU A 87 12.38 6.45 8.44
N GLU A 88 11.79 6.43 9.63
CA GLU A 88 12.49 6.51 10.91
C GLU A 88 12.94 5.11 11.37
N GLY A 89 12.19 4.08 10.96
CA GLY A 89 12.47 2.69 11.29
C GLY A 89 11.48 1.75 10.62
N VAL A 90 11.94 0.52 10.33
CA VAL A 90 11.12 -0.54 9.76
C VAL A 90 11.37 -1.83 10.52
N VAL A 91 10.31 -2.54 10.84
CA VAL A 91 10.37 -3.91 11.35
C VAL A 91 9.58 -4.83 10.44
N LEU A 92 10.08 -6.05 10.27
CA LEU A 92 9.52 -7.06 9.39
C LEU A 92 9.49 -8.41 10.11
N ALA A 93 8.39 -9.13 9.96
CA ALA A 93 8.23 -10.51 10.39
C ALA A 93 7.74 -11.36 9.21
N VAL A 94 8.18 -12.61 9.16
CA VAL A 94 7.71 -13.60 8.19
C VAL A 94 7.29 -14.86 8.94
N GLY A 95 6.16 -15.42 8.55
CA GLY A 95 5.71 -16.70 9.07
C GLY A 95 4.23 -16.95 8.79
N PRO A 96 3.65 -18.04 9.33
CA PRO A 96 2.28 -18.44 9.04
C PRO A 96 1.25 -17.39 9.46
N THR A 97 0.07 -17.46 8.83
CA THR A 97 -1.06 -16.64 9.26
C THR A 97 -1.58 -17.12 10.61
N GLY A 98 -1.69 -16.23 11.59
CA GLY A 98 -2.25 -16.53 12.91
C GLY A 98 -1.23 -16.85 14.00
N ASP A 99 0.04 -17.04 13.64
CA ASP A 99 1.12 -17.21 14.61
C ASP A 99 1.61 -15.87 15.16
N GLU A 100 2.05 -15.88 16.43
CA GLU A 100 2.72 -14.74 17.05
C GLU A 100 4.18 -14.70 16.56
N LEU A 101 4.44 -13.83 15.59
CA LEU A 101 5.77 -13.68 15.00
C LEU A 101 6.58 -12.61 15.74
N THR A 102 7.88 -12.86 15.93
CA THR A 102 8.79 -11.85 16.48
C THR A 102 9.29 -10.94 15.36
N PRO A 103 8.95 -9.63 15.37
CA PRO A 103 9.39 -8.72 14.34
C PRO A 103 10.88 -8.37 14.49
N MET A 104 11.59 -8.40 13.36
CA MET A 104 13.02 -8.09 13.29
C MET A 104 13.22 -6.71 12.66
N PRO A 105 14.12 -5.87 13.22
CA PRO A 105 14.39 -4.55 12.66
C PRO A 105 15.17 -4.66 11.35
N MET A 106 14.75 -3.89 10.34
CA MET A 106 15.52 -3.70 9.11
C MET A 106 16.61 -2.64 9.34
N ARG A 107 17.67 -2.69 8.54
CA ARG A 107 18.78 -1.74 8.56
C ARG A 107 18.71 -0.78 7.38
N ALA A 108 18.74 0.52 7.63
CA ALA A 108 18.88 1.52 6.58
C ALA A 108 20.25 1.39 5.87
N VAL A 109 20.26 1.47 4.55
CA VAL A 109 21.48 1.29 3.73
C VAL A 109 21.89 2.51 2.92
N ASP A 110 21.01 3.50 2.79
CA ASP A 110 21.23 4.69 1.95
C ASP A 110 21.53 5.96 2.75
N GLY A 111 21.41 5.93 4.08
CA GLY A 111 21.56 7.09 4.96
C GLY A 111 20.45 8.13 4.84
N GLN A 112 19.46 7.93 3.97
CA GLN A 112 18.30 8.80 3.77
C GLN A 112 17.01 8.18 4.33
N GLY A 113 17.04 6.90 4.72
CA GLY A 113 15.88 6.19 5.24
C GLY A 113 14.89 5.82 4.14
N LEU A 114 15.29 5.83 2.87
CA LEU A 114 14.44 5.41 1.74
C LEU A 114 14.66 3.94 1.40
N THR A 115 15.78 3.36 1.82
CA THR A 115 16.18 2.00 1.46
C THR A 115 16.62 1.25 2.70
N TRP A 116 15.98 0.10 2.92
CA TRP A 116 16.14 -0.74 4.10
C TRP A 116 16.39 -2.18 3.70
N LEU A 117 17.20 -2.88 4.48
CA LEU A 117 17.63 -4.22 4.19
C LEU A 117 17.50 -5.12 5.42
N ILE A 118 17.03 -6.35 5.23
CA ILE A 118 17.05 -7.39 6.25
C ILE A 118 17.47 -8.73 5.64
N PRO A 119 18.50 -9.41 6.20
CA PRO A 119 18.86 -10.76 5.77
C PRO A 119 17.78 -11.75 6.20
N LEU A 120 17.59 -12.79 5.40
CA LEU A 120 16.67 -13.88 5.68
C LEU A 120 17.43 -15.18 5.90
N ASP A 121 16.90 -16.04 6.75
CA ASP A 121 17.44 -17.40 6.95
C ASP A 121 17.14 -18.32 5.75
N GLY A 122 16.18 -17.94 4.90
CA GLY A 122 15.79 -18.65 3.69
C GLY A 122 14.69 -17.92 2.92
N ILE A 123 14.35 -18.41 1.72
CA ILE A 123 13.22 -17.89 0.95
C ILE A 123 11.92 -18.33 1.62
N PRO A 124 11.02 -17.40 2.00
CA PRO A 124 9.74 -17.74 2.60
C PRO A 124 8.88 -18.66 1.72
N GLY A 125 8.20 -19.61 2.36
CA GLY A 125 7.28 -20.52 1.70
C GLY A 125 5.95 -19.85 1.28
N PRO A 126 5.17 -20.48 0.39
CA PRO A 126 3.95 -19.90 -0.18
C PRO A 126 2.80 -19.73 0.82
N GLU A 127 2.80 -20.45 1.93
CA GLU A 127 1.80 -20.37 3.01
C GLU A 127 2.15 -19.29 4.06
N GLU A 128 3.35 -18.74 3.99
CA GLU A 128 3.81 -17.70 4.91
C GLU A 128 3.31 -16.31 4.47
N LYS A 129 3.24 -15.40 5.43
CA LYS A 129 2.89 -13.99 5.22
C LYS A 129 4.01 -13.11 5.72
N ILE A 130 4.18 -11.99 5.03
CA ILE A 130 5.09 -10.93 5.44
C ILE A 130 4.26 -9.88 6.18
N ARG A 131 4.63 -9.61 7.43
CA ARG A 131 4.07 -8.51 8.23
C ARG A 131 5.12 -7.43 8.34
N VAL A 132 4.80 -6.22 7.91
CA VAL A 132 5.72 -5.09 7.94
C VAL A 132 5.10 -3.93 8.69
N VAL A 133 5.91 -3.25 9.51
CA VAL A 133 5.56 -1.97 10.12
C VAL A 133 6.68 -0.98 9.83
N ALA A 134 6.33 0.15 9.22
CA ALA A 134 7.21 1.25 8.91
C ALA A 134 6.78 2.51 9.68
N ASN A 135 7.71 3.24 10.25
CA ASN A 135 7.44 4.52 10.89
C ASN A 135 7.94 5.66 10.00
N ALA A 136 7.08 6.63 9.75
CA ALA A 136 7.39 7.84 8.99
C ALA A 136 6.55 9.01 9.52
N GLU A 137 7.18 10.18 9.68
CA GLU A 137 6.52 11.40 10.14
C GLU A 137 5.76 11.18 11.46
N SER A 138 6.38 10.45 12.41
CA SER A 138 5.74 10.05 13.68
C SER A 138 4.44 9.26 13.55
N SER A 139 4.15 8.70 12.37
CA SER A 139 3.01 7.82 12.08
C SER A 139 3.51 6.41 11.78
N SER A 140 2.68 5.40 12.05
CA SER A 140 3.03 4.01 11.75
C SER A 140 2.20 3.49 10.58
N PHE A 141 2.83 2.83 9.63
CA PHE A 141 2.20 2.20 8.48
C PHE A 141 2.40 0.70 8.57
N PHE A 142 1.34 -0.09 8.50
CA PHE A 142 1.42 -1.54 8.66
C PHE A 142 0.78 -2.26 7.47
N ALA A 143 1.36 -3.39 7.08
CA ALA A 143 0.81 -4.23 6.03
C ALA A 143 1.01 -5.71 6.34
N GLU A 144 0.11 -6.53 5.80
CA GLU A 144 0.32 -7.95 5.63
C GLU A 144 0.31 -8.25 4.12
N ALA A 145 1.32 -8.97 3.65
CA ALA A 145 1.53 -9.26 2.23
C ALA A 145 1.75 -10.75 2.01
N SER A 146 1.32 -11.24 0.84
CA SER A 146 1.62 -12.61 0.40
C SER A 146 3.12 -12.79 0.08
N THR A 147 3.65 -13.99 0.26
CA THR A 147 5.00 -14.39 -0.21
C THR A 147 4.97 -14.99 -1.62
N THR A 148 3.81 -15.07 -2.26
CA THR A 148 3.61 -15.66 -3.60
C THR A 148 4.52 -15.04 -4.66
N PHE A 149 4.83 -13.74 -4.55
CA PHE A 149 5.71 -13.05 -5.48
C PHE A 149 7.17 -13.52 -5.49
N LEU A 150 7.54 -14.38 -4.54
CA LEU A 150 8.87 -14.98 -4.38
C LEU A 150 8.98 -16.37 -5.00
N GLN A 151 7.85 -16.98 -5.40
CA GLN A 151 7.82 -18.36 -5.87
C GLN A 151 8.05 -18.41 -7.38
N PRO A 152 8.91 -19.30 -7.90
CA PRO A 152 9.05 -19.53 -9.34
C PRO A 152 7.79 -20.16 -9.96
N GLU A 153 7.47 -19.83 -11.22
CA GLU A 153 6.34 -20.36 -11.98
C GLU A 153 6.44 -21.89 -12.02
N SER A 154 5.43 -22.58 -11.46
CA SER A 154 5.36 -24.05 -11.43
C SER A 154 4.96 -24.64 -12.77
#